data_AF-A0A0D7X5Y8-F1
#
_entry.id   AF-A0A0D7X5Y8-F1
#
_cell.length_a   1.000
_cell.length_b   1.000
_cell.length_c   1.000
_cell.angle_alpha   90.00
_cell.angle_beta   90.00
_cell.angle_gamma   90.00
#
_symmetry.space_group_name_H-M   'P 1'
#
loop_
_entity.id
_entity.type
_entity.pdbx_description
1 polymer ?
#
loop_
_entity_poly.entity_id
_entity_poly.type
_entity_poly.pdbx_seq_one_letter_code
_entity_poly.pdbx_strand_id
1 'polypeptide(L)'
;MNINLKTFIESKIPFEEFTSTRLIDSEESLRWIPIISYGEHQTIIGLSRDAKWVIKEKEGLRILDETWKFLRLLVLLEQPRKKLVESLEEALGNYEIIVNVDEIFPFVEIVKIGFEQKSDYWVELALNWFAELPLIKQKLLLESLIDIVNARWASQMLRHRAKKILRNIQ
;
A
#
# COMPACT_ATOMS: atom_id res chain seq x y z
N MET A 1 -14.86 1.74 4.59
CA MET A 1 -14.95 0.32 4.98
C MET A 1 -15.54 -0.44 3.80
N ASN A 2 -14.77 -1.32 3.15
CA ASN A 2 -15.23 -2.05 1.97
C ASN A 2 -16.09 -3.22 2.44
N ILE A 3 -17.39 -2.98 2.64
CA ILE A 3 -18.37 -3.93 3.22
C ILE A 3 -18.31 -5.28 2.50
N ASN A 4 -18.00 -5.27 1.21
CA ASN A 4 -17.92 -6.48 0.40
C ASN A 4 -16.73 -7.39 0.80
N LEU A 5 -15.54 -6.81 1.02
CA LEU A 5 -14.33 -7.58 1.34
C LEU A 5 -14.44 -8.28 2.70
N LYS A 6 -15.03 -7.62 3.71
CA LYS A 6 -15.23 -8.24 5.03
C LYS A 6 -16.14 -9.45 4.93
N THR A 7 -17.27 -9.34 4.25
CA THR A 7 -18.21 -10.46 4.06
C THR A 7 -17.56 -11.61 3.28
N PHE A 8 -16.73 -11.31 2.27
CA PHE A 8 -15.94 -12.35 1.59
C PHE A 8 -14.98 -13.06 2.52
N ILE A 9 -14.17 -12.33 3.29
CA ILE A 9 -13.22 -12.91 4.25
C ILE A 9 -13.96 -13.82 5.25
N GLU A 10 -15.08 -13.37 5.81
CA GLU A 10 -15.85 -14.13 6.79
C GLU A 10 -16.56 -15.37 6.20
N SER A 11 -16.86 -15.37 4.90
CA SER A 11 -17.52 -16.49 4.23
C SER A 11 -16.55 -17.51 3.63
N LYS A 12 -15.35 -17.07 3.26
CA LYS A 12 -14.36 -17.89 2.55
C LYS A 12 -13.31 -18.52 3.46
N ILE A 13 -12.95 -17.83 4.54
CA ILE A 13 -11.85 -18.25 5.39
C ILE A 13 -12.40 -18.84 6.68
N PRO A 14 -12.18 -20.15 6.94
CA PRO A 14 -12.50 -20.78 8.22
C PRO A 14 -11.83 -20.05 9.38
N PHE A 15 -12.48 -20.05 10.54
CA PHE A 15 -11.99 -19.33 11.71
C PHE A 15 -10.60 -19.82 12.18
N GLU A 16 -10.31 -21.09 11.92
CA GLU A 16 -9.08 -21.80 12.26
C GLU A 16 -7.88 -21.38 11.40
N GLU A 17 -8.12 -20.85 10.20
CA GLU A 17 -7.05 -20.38 9.31
C GLU A 17 -6.51 -18.99 9.71
N PHE A 18 -7.23 -18.26 10.55
CA PHE A 18 -6.75 -16.99 11.07
C PHE A 18 -5.65 -17.19 12.11
N THR A 19 -4.52 -16.54 11.87
CA THR A 19 -3.49 -16.36 12.89
C THR A 19 -3.93 -15.28 13.87
N SER A 20 -3.74 -15.52 15.16
CA SER A 20 -3.91 -14.49 16.20
C SER A 20 -2.55 -13.91 16.56
N THR A 21 -2.39 -12.59 16.46
CA THR A 21 -1.13 -11.91 16.81
C THR A 21 -1.43 -10.63 17.58
N ARG A 22 -0.62 -10.37 18.59
CA ARG A 22 -0.72 -9.16 19.41
C ARG A 22 -0.40 -7.90 18.59
N LEU A 23 -1.17 -6.85 18.81
CA LEU A 23 -0.91 -5.54 18.22
C LEU A 23 0.30 -4.89 18.89
N ILE A 24 1.13 -4.17 18.12
CA ILE A 24 2.31 -3.49 18.68
C ILE A 24 1.90 -2.33 19.60
N ASP A 25 0.82 -1.64 19.24
CA ASP A 25 0.38 -0.42 19.95
C ASP A 25 -0.71 -0.70 21.00
N SER A 26 -1.01 -1.96 21.29
CA SER A 26 -2.11 -2.36 22.20
C SER A 26 -1.82 -3.70 22.89
N GLU A 27 -2.50 -3.96 24.00
CA GLU A 27 -2.54 -5.28 24.65
C GLU A 27 -3.45 -6.27 23.88
N GLU A 28 -4.22 -5.77 22.91
CA GLU A 28 -5.16 -6.58 22.12
C GLU A 28 -4.45 -7.48 21.09
N SER A 29 -5.11 -8.58 20.75
CA SER A 29 -4.70 -9.45 19.65
C SER A 29 -5.69 -9.35 18.50
N LEU A 30 -5.16 -9.38 17.28
CA LEU A 30 -5.95 -9.33 16.05
C LEU A 30 -5.83 -10.65 15.30
N ARG A 31 -6.96 -11.10 14.74
CA ARG A 31 -7.03 -12.24 13.84
C ARG A 31 -6.82 -11.79 12.41
N TRP A 32 -5.89 -12.45 11.72
CA TRP A 32 -5.47 -12.08 10.37
C TRP A 32 -4.94 -13.28 9.60
N ILE A 33 -4.87 -13.14 8.27
CA ILE A 33 -4.23 -14.10 7.38
C ILE A 33 -3.01 -13.47 6.67
N PRO A 34 -1.91 -14.21 6.52
CA PRO A 34 -0.77 -13.76 5.74
C PRO A 34 -1.14 -13.76 4.25
N ILE A 35 -0.71 -12.73 3.51
CA ILE A 35 -0.94 -12.62 2.07
C ILE A 35 0.39 -12.74 1.33
N ILE A 36 1.32 -11.81 1.59
CA ILE A 36 2.64 -11.83 0.95
C ILE A 36 3.73 -11.47 1.96
N SER A 37 4.95 -11.92 1.70
CA SER A 37 6.15 -11.49 2.42
C SER A 37 7.02 -10.60 1.54
N TYR A 38 7.70 -9.63 2.13
CA TYR A 38 8.61 -8.74 1.42
C TYR A 38 9.81 -8.34 2.27
N GLY A 39 10.89 -7.95 1.59
CA GLY A 39 12.13 -7.49 2.20
C GLY A 39 12.93 -8.59 2.91
N GLU A 40 14.16 -8.26 3.28
CA GLU A 40 15.09 -9.18 3.94
C GLU A 40 14.66 -9.57 5.37
N HIS A 41 13.79 -8.76 5.99
CA HIS A 41 13.29 -9.00 7.34
C HIS A 41 12.03 -9.88 7.39
N GLN A 42 11.63 -10.45 6.25
CA GLN A 42 10.42 -11.29 6.12
C GLN A 42 9.18 -10.59 6.69
N THR A 43 9.05 -9.29 6.41
CA THR A 43 7.86 -8.55 6.82
C THR A 43 6.67 -9.10 6.07
N ILE A 44 5.61 -9.47 6.79
CA ILE A 44 4.43 -10.10 6.18
C ILE A 44 3.32 -9.05 6.09
N ILE A 45 2.79 -8.85 4.89
CA ILE A 45 1.55 -8.11 4.67
C ILE A 45 0.41 -9.12 4.72
N GLY A 46 -0.66 -8.75 5.41
CA GLY A 46 -1.83 -9.59 5.50
C GLY A 46 -3.13 -8.81 5.60
N LEU A 47 -4.21 -9.55 5.77
CA LEU A 47 -5.56 -9.01 5.97
C LEU A 47 -6.12 -9.49 7.30
N SER A 48 -6.59 -8.54 8.11
CA SER A 48 -7.38 -8.86 9.30
C SER A 48 -8.76 -9.42 8.93
N ARG A 49 -9.41 -10.10 9.88
CA ARG A 49 -10.81 -10.51 9.74
C ARG A 49 -11.76 -9.35 9.40
N ASP A 50 -11.46 -8.13 9.88
CA ASP A 50 -12.24 -6.92 9.58
C ASP A 50 -11.86 -6.24 8.26
N ALA A 51 -11.19 -6.95 7.35
CA ALA A 51 -10.75 -6.44 6.05
C ALA A 51 -9.80 -5.22 6.11
N LYS A 52 -9.11 -5.02 7.23
CA LYS A 52 -8.01 -4.06 7.34
C LYS A 52 -6.70 -4.71 6.90
N TRP A 53 -5.88 -3.97 6.15
CA TRP A 53 -4.51 -4.38 5.86
C TRP A 53 -3.64 -4.28 7.12
N VAL A 54 -2.78 -5.27 7.29
CA VAL A 54 -1.89 -5.37 8.44
C VAL A 54 -0.48 -5.69 7.99
N ILE A 55 0.48 -5.31 8.83
CA ILE A 55 1.88 -5.70 8.70
C ILE A 55 2.29 -6.45 9.95
N LYS A 56 2.87 -7.64 9.80
CA LYS A 56 3.56 -8.36 10.86
C LYS A 56 5.05 -8.06 10.80
N GLU A 57 5.54 -7.42 11.86
CA GLU A 57 6.96 -7.18 12.11
C GLU A 57 7.45 -8.17 13.19
N LYS A 58 8.70 -8.04 13.63
CA LYS A 58 9.27 -8.91 14.69
C LYS A 58 8.52 -8.77 16.02
N GLU A 59 8.08 -7.54 16.32
CA GLU A 59 7.51 -7.17 17.62
C GLU A 59 6.01 -7.46 17.73
N GLY A 60 5.33 -7.69 16.61
CA GLY A 60 3.89 -7.94 16.59
C GLY A 60 3.24 -7.50 15.29
N LEU A 61 1.95 -7.22 15.37
CA LEU A 61 1.12 -6.82 14.24
C LEU A 61 0.76 -5.33 14.31
N ARG A 62 0.71 -4.67 13.17
CA ARG A 62 0.30 -3.27 13.03
C ARG A 62 -0.80 -3.15 11.99
N ILE A 63 -1.86 -2.43 12.32
CA ILE A 63 -2.95 -2.11 11.39
C ILE A 63 -2.52 -0.91 10.53
N LEU A 64 -2.78 -0.97 9.23
CA LEU A 64 -2.51 0.13 8.30
C LEU A 64 -3.74 1.03 8.16
N ASP A 65 -4.00 1.84 9.18
CA ASP A 65 -5.13 2.77 9.27
C ASP A 65 -4.73 4.25 9.40
N GLU A 66 -3.42 4.54 9.49
CA GLU A 66 -2.88 5.90 9.59
C GLU A 66 -1.74 6.11 8.59
N THR A 67 -1.66 7.29 7.97
CA THR A 67 -0.73 7.59 6.87
C THR A 67 0.74 7.27 7.21
N TRP A 68 1.19 7.57 8.42
CA TRP A 68 2.57 7.30 8.82
C TRP A 68 2.90 5.80 8.93
N LYS A 69 1.90 4.93 9.17
CA LYS A 69 2.12 3.48 9.27
C LYS A 69 2.48 2.86 7.91
N PHE A 70 2.07 3.50 6.80
CA PHE A 70 2.44 3.08 5.45
C PHE A 70 3.91 3.34 5.11
N LEU A 71 4.65 4.08 5.94
CA LEU A 71 6.11 4.25 5.77
C LEU A 71 6.84 2.89 5.71
N ARG A 72 6.32 1.87 6.40
CA ARG A 72 6.87 0.51 6.37
C ARG A 72 6.72 -0.18 5.00
N LEU A 73 5.74 0.24 4.21
CA LEU A 73 5.51 -0.25 2.85
C LEU A 73 6.30 0.52 1.80
N LEU A 74 7.08 1.54 2.18
CA LEU A 74 7.79 2.38 1.24
C LEU A 74 8.77 1.58 0.36
N VAL A 75 9.41 0.56 0.92
CA VAL A 75 10.31 -0.36 0.20
C VAL A 75 9.61 -1.11 -0.94
N LEU A 76 8.27 -1.25 -0.90
CA LEU A 76 7.55 -1.86 -2.01
C LEU A 76 7.69 -1.04 -3.30
N LEU A 77 7.91 0.28 -3.21
CA LEU A 77 8.10 1.14 -4.39
C LEU A 77 9.33 0.75 -5.23
N GLU A 78 10.27 0.00 -4.66
CA GLU A 78 11.48 -0.46 -5.35
C GLU A 78 11.21 -1.55 -6.39
N GLN A 79 10.03 -2.20 -6.35
CA GLN A 79 9.59 -3.16 -7.36
C GLN A 79 8.50 -2.57 -8.27
N PRO A 80 8.35 -3.09 -9.51
CA PRO A 80 7.24 -2.69 -10.38
C PRO A 80 5.88 -2.96 -9.72
N ARG A 81 4.97 -1.98 -9.75
CA ARG A 81 3.61 -2.10 -9.16
C ARG A 81 2.86 -3.30 -9.72
N LYS A 82 2.95 -3.53 -11.03
CA LYS A 82 2.34 -4.69 -11.69
C LYS A 82 2.74 -6.03 -11.06
N LYS A 83 4.02 -6.22 -10.70
CA LYS A 83 4.47 -7.47 -10.06
C LYS A 83 3.83 -7.65 -8.69
N LEU A 84 3.73 -6.57 -7.92
CA LEU A 84 3.07 -6.61 -6.61
C LEU A 84 1.57 -6.92 -6.76
N VAL A 85 0.89 -6.31 -7.74
CA VAL A 85 -0.52 -6.60 -8.03
C VAL A 85 -0.70 -8.09 -8.35
N GLU A 86 0.10 -8.64 -9.25
CA GLU A 86 0.06 -10.07 -9.62
C GLU A 86 0.27 -10.97 -8.39
N SER A 87 1.26 -10.66 -7.53
CA SER A 87 1.51 -11.43 -6.31
C SER A 87 0.36 -11.33 -5.29
N LEU A 88 -0.28 -10.16 -5.16
CA LEU A 88 -1.43 -9.98 -4.28
C LEU A 88 -2.65 -10.73 -4.82
N GLU A 89 -2.91 -10.68 -6.12
CA GLU A 89 -4.02 -11.39 -6.77
C GLU A 89 -3.85 -12.91 -6.63
N GLU A 90 -2.65 -13.44 -6.87
CA GLU A 90 -2.35 -14.85 -6.68
C GLU A 90 -2.55 -15.28 -5.22
N ALA A 91 -1.99 -14.52 -4.27
CA ALA A 91 -2.09 -14.84 -2.85
C ALA A 91 -3.54 -14.79 -2.33
N LEU A 92 -4.33 -13.79 -2.76
CA LEU A 92 -5.75 -13.69 -2.41
C LEU A 92 -6.57 -14.81 -3.08
N GLY A 93 -6.21 -15.20 -4.30
CA GLY A 93 -6.81 -16.32 -5.02
C GLY A 93 -6.69 -17.65 -4.28
N ASN A 94 -5.58 -17.87 -3.54
CA ASN A 94 -5.40 -19.06 -2.69
C ASN A 94 -6.41 -19.14 -1.53
N TYR A 95 -7.00 -18.00 -1.14
CA TYR A 95 -8.10 -17.92 -0.17
C TYR A 95 -9.48 -17.83 -0.84
N GLU A 96 -9.57 -18.06 -2.14
CA GLU A 96 -10.77 -17.86 -2.96
C GLU A 96 -11.33 -16.42 -2.91
N ILE A 97 -10.50 -15.42 -2.58
CA ILE A 97 -10.87 -14.01 -2.55
C ILE A 97 -10.60 -13.40 -3.93
N ILE A 98 -11.66 -13.26 -4.73
CA ILE A 98 -11.58 -12.67 -6.07
C ILE A 98 -12.06 -11.23 -5.99
N VAL A 99 -11.12 -10.29 -6.01
CA VAL A 99 -11.37 -8.85 -5.86
C VAL A 99 -10.43 -8.05 -6.73
N ASN A 100 -10.84 -6.83 -7.08
CA ASN A 100 -9.94 -5.89 -7.73
C ASN A 100 -8.93 -5.35 -6.70
N VAL A 101 -7.68 -5.82 -6.76
CA VAL A 101 -6.61 -5.44 -5.82
C VAL A 101 -6.36 -3.94 -5.83
N ASP A 102 -6.50 -3.29 -6.99
CA ASP A 102 -6.40 -1.83 -7.09
C ASP A 102 -7.34 -1.14 -6.10
N GLU A 103 -8.57 -1.63 -5.94
CA GLU A 103 -9.61 -1.00 -5.11
C GLU A 103 -9.46 -1.26 -3.60
N ILE A 104 -8.69 -2.27 -3.21
CA ILE A 104 -8.59 -2.66 -1.81
C ILE A 104 -7.21 -2.40 -1.21
N PHE A 105 -6.14 -2.52 -1.99
CA PHE A 105 -4.78 -2.34 -1.50
C PHE A 105 -4.41 -0.84 -1.48
N PRO A 106 -3.72 -0.35 -0.43
CA PRO A 106 -3.49 1.07 -0.18
C PRO A 106 -2.37 1.67 -1.07
N PHE A 107 -2.47 1.52 -2.39
CA PHE A 107 -1.48 2.04 -3.33
C PHE A 107 -1.36 3.57 -3.27
N VAL A 108 -2.47 4.26 -3.05
CA VAL A 108 -2.51 5.73 -2.99
C VAL A 108 -1.72 6.23 -1.78
N GLU A 109 -1.91 5.62 -0.63
CA GLU A 109 -1.22 5.95 0.62
C GLU A 109 0.28 5.67 0.52
N ILE A 110 0.68 4.58 -0.15
CA ILE A 110 2.09 4.25 -0.38
C ILE A 110 2.77 5.25 -1.32
N VAL A 111 2.09 5.65 -2.40
CA VAL A 111 2.61 6.69 -3.29
C VAL A 111 2.70 8.03 -2.56
N LYS A 112 1.68 8.39 -1.78
CA LYS A 112 1.64 9.61 -0.99
C LYS A 112 2.81 9.69 -0.01
N ILE A 113 3.05 8.63 0.79
CA ILE A 113 4.16 8.63 1.74
C ILE A 113 5.53 8.70 1.03
N GLY A 114 5.63 8.14 -0.18
CA GLY A 114 6.81 8.29 -1.05
C GLY A 114 7.07 9.73 -1.46
N PHE A 115 6.03 10.46 -1.87
CA PHE A 115 6.12 11.90 -2.17
C PHE A 115 6.53 12.73 -0.93
N GLU A 116 6.05 12.36 0.25
CA GLU A 116 6.33 13.05 1.50
C GLU A 116 7.77 12.85 2.03
N GLN A 117 8.53 11.88 1.50
CA GLN A 117 9.92 11.64 1.93
C GLN A 117 10.89 12.78 1.60
N LYS A 118 10.53 13.69 0.68
CA LYS A 118 11.39 14.78 0.22
C LYS A 118 12.80 14.32 -0.21
N SER A 119 12.84 13.14 -0.84
CA SER A 119 14.05 12.52 -1.36
C SER A 119 13.81 12.20 -2.84
N ASP A 120 14.73 12.63 -3.70
CA ASP A 120 14.64 12.37 -5.13
C ASP A 120 14.44 10.88 -5.41
N TYR A 121 15.15 10.00 -4.71
CA TYR A 121 15.04 8.55 -4.85
C TYR A 121 13.61 8.05 -4.62
N TRP A 122 13.03 8.36 -3.46
CA TRP A 122 11.70 7.87 -3.09
C TRP A 122 10.60 8.48 -3.94
N VAL A 123 10.75 9.75 -4.31
CA VAL A 123 9.76 10.42 -5.16
C VAL A 123 9.82 9.86 -6.59
N GLU A 124 11.00 9.59 -7.14
CA GLU A 124 11.12 8.97 -8.47
C GLU A 124 10.47 7.57 -8.52
N LEU A 125 10.66 6.76 -7.46
CA LEU A 125 9.98 5.46 -7.35
C LEU A 125 8.46 5.61 -7.20
N ALA A 126 8.00 6.53 -6.36
CA ALA A 126 6.58 6.83 -6.20
C ALA A 126 5.94 7.34 -7.50
N LEU A 127 6.67 8.13 -8.31
CA LEU A 127 6.20 8.60 -9.62
C LEU A 127 6.04 7.47 -10.64
N ASN A 128 6.83 6.39 -10.55
CA ASN A 128 6.63 5.20 -11.38
C ASN A 128 5.28 4.56 -11.07
N TRP A 129 5.01 4.30 -9.79
CA TRP A 129 3.73 3.73 -9.36
C TRP A 129 2.55 4.64 -9.65
N PHE A 130 2.70 5.94 -9.40
CA PHE A 130 1.69 6.96 -9.64
C PHE A 130 1.19 6.94 -11.10
N ALA A 131 2.10 6.82 -12.06
CA ALA A 131 1.75 6.79 -13.48
C ALA A 131 0.91 5.55 -13.87
N GLU A 132 0.99 4.47 -13.09
CA GLU A 132 0.23 3.23 -13.30
C GLU A 132 -1.08 3.18 -12.50
N LEU A 133 -1.36 4.17 -11.65
CA LEU A 133 -2.62 4.24 -10.91
C LEU A 133 -3.79 4.57 -11.85
N PRO A 134 -5.00 4.07 -11.57
CA PRO A 134 -6.22 4.58 -12.20
C PRO A 134 -6.33 6.11 -12.11
N LEU A 135 -6.84 6.76 -13.16
CA LEU A 135 -6.93 8.23 -13.23
C LEU A 135 -7.66 8.84 -12.02
N ILE A 136 -8.71 8.18 -11.52
CA ILE A 136 -9.45 8.62 -10.33
C ILE A 136 -8.56 8.68 -9.08
N LYS A 137 -7.60 7.76 -8.95
CA LYS A 137 -6.63 7.71 -7.83
C LYS A 137 -5.48 8.69 -8.03
N GLN A 138 -5.04 8.88 -9.27
CA GLN A 138 -4.06 9.93 -9.58
C GLN A 138 -4.57 11.32 -9.17
N LYS A 139 -5.87 11.59 -9.41
CA LYS A 139 -6.51 12.85 -9.00
C LYS A 139 -6.45 13.12 -7.49
N LEU A 140 -6.42 12.08 -6.65
CA LEU A 140 -6.31 12.22 -5.20
C LEU A 140 -4.93 12.74 -4.74
N LEU A 141 -3.92 12.68 -5.60
CA LEU A 141 -2.54 13.05 -5.27
C LEU A 141 -2.04 14.26 -6.08
N LEU A 142 -2.95 15.00 -6.73
CA LEU A 142 -2.59 16.15 -7.56
C LEU A 142 -1.89 17.25 -6.75
N GLU A 143 -2.36 17.54 -5.54
CA GLU A 143 -1.75 18.53 -4.67
C GLU A 143 -0.31 18.14 -4.31
N SER A 144 -0.10 16.87 -3.93
CA SER A 144 1.25 16.34 -3.64
C SER A 144 2.18 16.44 -4.87
N LEU A 145 1.66 16.22 -6.08
CA LEU A 145 2.43 16.38 -7.31
C LEU A 145 2.79 17.84 -7.59
N ILE A 146 1.85 18.77 -7.35
CA ILE A 146 2.09 20.22 -7.46
C ILE A 146 3.16 20.67 -6.45
N ASP A 147 3.13 20.15 -5.23
CA ASP A 147 4.13 20.45 -4.20
C ASP A 147 5.54 20.01 -4.65
N ILE A 148 5.67 18.84 -5.27
CA ILE A 148 6.94 18.37 -5.85
C ILE A 148 7.42 19.32 -6.96
N VAL A 149 6.53 19.74 -7.87
CA VAL A 149 6.89 20.66 -8.96
C VAL A 149 7.45 21.99 -8.44
N ASN A 150 6.96 22.46 -7.30
CA ASN A 150 7.38 23.73 -6.69
C ASN A 150 8.45 23.57 -5.61
N ALA A 151 8.86 22.34 -5.30
CA ALA A 151 9.79 22.04 -4.23
C ALA A 151 11.20 22.56 -4.51
N ARG A 152 11.78 23.28 -3.53
CA ARG A 152 13.19 23.70 -3.57
C ARG A 152 14.16 22.55 -3.37
N TRP A 153 13.77 21.52 -2.61
CA TRP A 153 14.61 20.36 -2.32
C TRP A 153 14.77 19.42 -3.52
N ALA A 154 13.77 19.35 -4.40
CA ALA A 154 13.75 18.44 -5.54
C ALA A 154 14.78 18.83 -6.60
N SER A 155 15.38 17.87 -7.29
CA SER A 155 16.20 18.20 -8.46
C SER A 155 15.37 18.79 -9.60
N GLN A 156 16.07 19.46 -10.52
CA GLN A 156 15.43 19.99 -11.73
C GLN A 156 14.83 18.88 -12.58
N MET A 157 15.49 17.72 -12.68
CA MET A 157 15.00 16.56 -13.41
C MET A 157 13.67 16.07 -12.82
N LEU A 158 13.62 15.88 -11.50
CA LEU A 158 12.43 15.44 -10.80
C LEU A 158 11.26 16.42 -10.98
N ARG A 159 11.50 17.73 -10.80
CA ARG A 159 10.47 18.77 -11.03
C ARG A 159 9.92 18.74 -12.45
N HIS A 160 10.79 18.58 -13.46
CA HIS A 160 10.35 18.49 -14.85
C HIS A 160 9.53 17.23 -15.11
N ARG A 161 9.93 16.09 -14.55
CA ARG A 161 9.17 14.83 -14.65
C ARG A 161 7.78 14.99 -14.04
N ALA A 162 7.70 15.47 -12.81
CA ALA A 162 6.43 15.73 -12.12
C ALA A 162 5.54 16.70 -12.92
N LYS A 163 6.12 17.76 -13.49
CA LYS A 163 5.40 18.73 -14.32
C LYS A 163 4.86 18.12 -15.62
N LYS A 164 5.61 17.23 -16.26
CA LYS A 164 5.16 16.52 -17.46
C LYS A 164 3.97 15.61 -17.13
N ILE A 165 4.03 14.90 -16.01
CA ILE A 165 2.96 14.03 -15.54
C ILE A 165 1.70 14.85 -15.23
N LEU A 166 1.84 15.97 -14.50
CA LEU A 166 0.71 16.84 -14.13
C LEU A 166 -0.09 17.31 -15.36
N ARG A 167 0.60 17.66 -16.45
CA ARG A 167 -0.02 18.08 -17.72
C ARG A 167 -0.85 17.00 -18.41
N ASN A 168 -0.61 15.73 -18.11
CA ASN A 168 -1.33 14.62 -18.75
C ASN A 168 -2.59 14.21 -17.97
N ILE A 169 -2.79 14.76 -16.77
CA ILE A 169 -3.87 14.40 -15.85
C ILE A 169 -4.93 15.50 -15.76
N GLN A 170 -4.51 16.75 -15.98
CA GLN A 170 -5.36 17.92 -16.17
C GLN A 170 -6.03 17.88 -17.55
#